data_AF-A0A2M8TWG5-F1
#
_entry.id   AF-A0A2M8TWG5-F1
#
_cell.length_a   1.000
_cell.length_b   1.000
_cell.length_c   1.000
_cell.angle_alpha   90.00
_cell.angle_beta   90.00
_cell.angle_gamma   90.00
#
_symmetry.space_group_name_H-M   'P 1'
#
loop_
_entity.id
_entity.type
_entity.pdbx_description
1 polymer ?
#
loop_
_entity_poly.entity_id
_entity_poly.type
_entity_poly.pdbx_seq_one_letter_code
_entity_poly.pdbx_strand_id
1 'polypeptide(L)' 'MKTNNNSAHSPKNKFYGTIYQAGISGSGDTLSLSSNDLEALKGWLEKEAKGKAAQIIIKENKAAYPLFDWKEIENYEINK' A
#
# COMPACT_ATOMS: atom_id res chain seq x y z
N MET A 1 -14.83 34.31 -4.41
CA MET A 1 -14.35 33.07 -3.78
C MET A 1 -13.58 32.29 -4.84
N LYS A 2 -12.25 32.22 -4.75
CA LYS A 2 -11.43 31.47 -5.72
C LYS A 2 -11.05 30.14 -5.08
N THR A 3 -11.74 29.07 -5.44
CA THR A 3 -11.35 27.70 -5.11
C THR A 3 -10.15 27.34 -5.96
N ASN A 4 -8.98 27.61 -5.40
CA ASN A 4 -7.69 27.14 -5.87
C ASN A 4 -7.62 25.62 -5.69
N ASN A 5 -8.25 24.87 -6.61
CA ASN A 5 -8.05 23.44 -6.82
C ASN A 5 -6.67 23.14 -7.44
N ASN A 6 -5.61 23.79 -6.95
CA ASN A 6 -4.25 23.32 -7.15
C ASN A 6 -4.08 22.09 -6.24
N SER A 7 -4.63 20.95 -6.67
CA SER A 7 -4.17 19.66 -6.20
C SER A 7 -2.72 19.52 -6.65
N ALA A 8 -1.79 20.10 -5.89
CA ALA A 8 -0.38 19.78 -5.98
C ALA A 8 -0.33 18.25 -5.91
N HIS A 9 0.01 17.65 -7.05
CA HIS A 9 -0.13 16.23 -7.32
C HIS A 9 1.00 15.49 -6.60
N SER A 10 1.18 15.74 -5.29
CA SER A 10 2.03 14.90 -4.44
C SER A 10 1.60 13.45 -4.66
N PRO A 11 2.52 12.48 -4.59
CA PRO A 11 2.11 11.08 -4.44
C PRO A 11 1.22 11.11 -3.20
N LYS A 12 -0.10 10.94 -3.34
CA LYS A 12 -1.03 11.23 -2.23
C LYS A 12 -0.67 10.42 -0.97
N ASN A 13 0.10 9.34 -1.14
CA ASN A 13 0.52 8.40 -0.13
C ASN A 13 2.03 8.14 -0.20
N LYS A 14 2.71 8.24 0.94
CA LYS A 14 4.14 7.95 1.13
C LYS A 14 4.48 6.45 1.01
N PHE A 15 3.55 5.59 1.40
CA PHE A 15 3.71 4.13 1.42
C PHE A 15 2.70 3.44 0.52
N TYR A 16 3.12 2.32 -0.05
CA TYR A 16 2.35 1.46 -0.93
C TYR A 16 2.52 0.01 -0.50
N GLY A 17 1.44 -0.63 -0.09
CA GLY A 17 1.39 -2.02 0.34
C GLY A 17 0.69 -2.89 -0.68
N THR A 18 1.23 -4.07 -0.95
CA THR A 18 0.59 -5.11 -1.76
C THR A 18 0.51 -6.38 -0.95
N ILE A 19 -0.69 -6.93 -0.80
CA ILE A 19 -0.93 -8.23 -0.21
C ILE A 19 -1.23 -9.23 -1.33
N TYR A 20 -0.49 -10.33 -1.35
CA TYR A 20 -0.69 -11.47 -2.22
C TYR A 20 -1.28 -12.60 -1.37
N GLN A 21 -2.54 -12.93 -1.63
CA GLN A 21 -3.26 -13.98 -0.95
C GLN A 21 -4.21 -14.67 -1.92
N ALA A 22 -4.12 -16.00 -1.97
CA ALA A 22 -5.01 -16.81 -2.79
C ALA A 22 -6.49 -16.58 -2.42
N GLY A 23 -7.29 -16.15 -3.40
CA GLY A 23 -8.73 -15.90 -3.24
C GLY A 23 -9.08 -14.71 -2.35
N ILE A 24 -8.24 -13.67 -2.29
CA ILE A 24 -8.55 -12.44 -1.54
C ILE A 24 -9.69 -11.64 -2.16
N SER A 25 -9.80 -11.60 -3.50
CA SER A 25 -10.85 -10.86 -4.18
C SER A 25 -11.38 -11.61 -5.40
N GLY A 26 -12.40 -12.45 -5.22
CA GLY A 26 -13.21 -13.10 -6.28
C GLY A 26 -12.45 -14.02 -7.25
N SER A 27 -11.58 -13.44 -8.07
CA SER A 27 -10.71 -14.10 -9.06
C SER A 27 -9.26 -13.60 -9.03
N GLY A 28 -8.94 -12.62 -8.17
CA GLY A 28 -7.61 -12.04 -8.00
C GLY A 28 -7.00 -12.46 -6.66
N ASP A 29 -5.73 -12.85 -6.73
CA ASP A 29 -4.93 -13.26 -5.58
C ASP A 29 -4.11 -12.10 -4.99
N THR A 30 -4.44 -10.86 -5.36
CA THR A 30 -3.66 -9.67 -4.97
C THR A 30 -4.55 -8.49 -4.65
N LEU A 31 -4.25 -7.79 -3.57
CA LEU A 31 -4.86 -6.51 -3.21
C LEU A 31 -3.74 -5.49 -2.94
N SER A 32 -3.90 -4.27 -3.43
CA SER A 32 -2.95 -3.18 -3.22
C SER A 32 -3.60 -2.01 -2.49
N LEU A 33 -2.93 -1.52 -1.46
CA LEU A 33 -3.34 -0.38 -0.63
C LEU A 33 -2.22 0.65 -0.60
N SER A 34 -2.56 1.92 -0.37
CA SER A 34 -1.57 2.96 -0.17
C SER A 34 -1.99 3.88 0.97
N SER A 35 -1.02 4.31 1.77
CA SER A 35 -1.24 5.12 2.96
C SER A 35 -0.06 6.07 3.19
N ASN A 36 -0.29 7.15 3.93
CA ASN A 36 0.78 8.02 4.41
C ASN A 36 1.40 7.52 5.72
N ASP A 37 0.74 6.58 6.39
CA ASP A 37 1.15 6.02 7.66
C ASP A 37 1.40 4.52 7.51
N LEU A 38 2.60 4.08 7.91
CA LEU A 38 3.07 2.71 7.75
C LEU A 38 2.36 1.76 8.72
N GLU A 39 2.10 2.18 9.96
CA GLU A 39 1.41 1.36 10.95
C GLU A 39 -0.06 1.14 10.54
N ALA A 40 -0.73 2.19 10.07
CA ALA A 40 -2.08 2.08 9.53
C ALA A 40 -2.14 1.15 8.31
N LEU A 41 -1.15 1.27 7.40
CA LEU A 41 -1.05 0.40 6.23
C LEU A 41 -0.92 -1.07 6.62
N LYS A 42 -0.03 -1.38 7.57
CA LYS A 42 0.16 -2.74 8.11
C LYS A 42 -1.12 -3.29 8.71
N GLY A 43 -1.77 -2.51 9.58
CA GLY A 43 -3.03 -2.90 10.20
C GLY A 43 -4.14 -3.18 9.19
N TRP A 44 -4.20 -2.43 8.09
CA TRP A 44 -5.14 -2.71 7.00
C TRP A 44 -4.77 -4.00 6.24
N LEU A 45 -3.50 -4.20 5.89
CA LEU A 45 -3.05 -5.39 5.16
C LEU A 45 -3.28 -6.67 5.98
N GLU A 46 -2.98 -6.64 7.29
CA GLU A 46 -3.28 -7.75 8.20
C GLU A 46 -4.78 -8.02 8.31
N LYS A 47 -5.60 -6.97 8.38
CA LYS A 47 -7.06 -7.10 8.41
C LYS A 47 -7.61 -7.69 7.11
N GLU A 48 -7.07 -7.28 5.97
CA GLU A 48 -7.45 -7.80 4.65
C GLU A 48 -7.04 -9.26 4.48
N ALA A 49 -5.97 -9.69 5.15
CA ALA A 49 -5.55 -11.07 5.16
C ALA A 49 -6.55 -12.01 5.84
N LYS A 50 -7.40 -11.49 6.73
CA LYS A 50 -8.44 -12.25 7.44
C LYS A 50 -7.92 -13.55 8.09
N GLY A 51 -6.68 -13.53 8.58
CA GLY A 51 -6.04 -14.71 9.20
C GLY A 51 -5.59 -15.80 8.22
N LYS A 52 -5.55 -15.54 6.91
CA LYS A 52 -5.03 -16.46 5.89
C LYS A 52 -3.57 -16.20 5.59
N ALA A 53 -2.90 -17.22 5.07
CA ALA A 53 -1.54 -17.12 4.56
C ALA A 53 -1.49 -16.08 3.44
N ALA A 54 -0.72 -15.02 3.65
CA ALA A 54 -0.60 -13.92 2.71
C ALA A 54 0.80 -13.34 2.72
N GLN A 55 1.30 -12.96 1.55
CA GLN A 55 2.56 -12.25 1.42
C GLN A 55 2.28 -10.75 1.34
N ILE A 56 2.86 -9.98 2.25
CA ILE A 56 2.74 -8.53 2.32
C ILE A 56 4.05 -7.90 1.86
N ILE A 57 3.96 -6.98 0.90
CA ILE A 57 5.09 -6.20 0.37
C ILE A 57 4.77 -4.72 0.54
N ILE A 58 5.60 -4.00 1.28
CA ILE A 58 5.48 -2.56 1.50
C ILE A 58 6.63 -1.84 0.82
N LYS A 59 6.28 -0.82 0.05
CA LYS A 59 7.19 0.07 -0.67
C LYS A 59 7.01 1.49 -0.17
N GLU A 60 8.11 2.18 0.09
CA GLU A 60 8.12 3.61 0.39
C GLU A 60 8.51 4.37 -0.87
N ASN A 61 7.79 5.45 -1.17
CA ASN A 61 8.25 6.39 -2.18
C ASN A 61 9.27 7.35 -1.58
N LYS A 62 10.52 7.26 -2.03
CA LYS A 62 11.62 8.14 -1.59
C LYS A 62 11.80 9.37 -2.48
N ALA A 63 11.08 9.47 -3.60
CA ALA A 63 11.17 10.60 -4.51
C ALA A 63 10.03 11.60 -4.31
N ALA A 64 10.34 12.87 -4.56
CA ALA A 64 9.34 13.93 -4.65
C ALA A 64 8.73 13.94 -6.06
N TYR A 65 7.42 14.15 -6.12
CA TYR A 65 6.71 14.25 -7.39
C TYR A 65 7.31 15.35 -8.29
N PRO A 66 7.41 15.15 -9.62
CA PRO A 66 6.82 14.08 -10.45
C PRO A 66 7.61 12.76 -10.49
N LEU A 67 8.70 12.66 -9.73
CA LEU A 67 9.52 11.45 -9.68
C LEU A 67 8.95 10.48 -8.64
N PHE A 68 8.99 9.20 -8.97
CA PHE A 68 8.60 8.11 -8.10
C PHE A 68 9.79 7.16 -7.94
N ASP A 69 10.23 6.95 -6.70
CA ASP A 69 11.28 5.99 -6.34
C ASP A 69 10.69 5.04 -5.30
N TRP A 70 9.92 4.08 -5.78
CA TRP A 70 9.30 3.06 -4.94
C TRP A 70 10.35 2.04 -4.52
N LYS A 71 10.85 2.15 -3.30
CA LYS A 71 11.76 1.17 -2.71
C LYS A 71 11.00 0.23 -1.82
N GLU A 72 11.18 -1.07 -2.03
CA GLU A 72 10.74 -2.08 -1.08
C GLU A 72 11.45 -1.83 0.25
N ILE A 73 10.66 -1.61 1.29
CA ILE A 73 11.15 -1.42 2.65
C ILE A 73 10.84 -2.63 3.52
N GLU A 74 9.75 -3.33 3.23
CA GLU A 74 9.35 -4.54 3.95
C GLU A 74 8.72 -5.56 3.01
N ASN A 75 9.03 -6.82 3.25
CA ASN A 75 8.46 -7.96 2.55
C ASN A 75 8.42 -9.12 3.54
N TYR A 76 7.22 -9.53 3.92
CA TYR A 76 7.01 -10.56 4.92
C TYR A 76 5.75 -11.36 4.63
N GLU A 77 5.75 -12.61 5.06
CA GLU A 77 4.58 -13.48 4.99
C GLU A 77 3.90 -13.51 6.35
N ILE A 78 2.57 -13.54 6.37
CA ILE A 78 1.76 -13.69 7.58
C ILE A 78 0.98 -15.00 7.54
N ASN A 79 0.65 -15.55 8.71
CA ASN A 79 -0.14 -16.78 8.91
C ASN A 79 0.42 -18.01 8.16
N LYS A 80 1.72 -18.29 8.37
CA LYS A 80 2.43 -19.44 7.80
C LYS A 80 2.06 -20.76 8.48
#